data_AF-A0A2G5ZAS4-F1
#
_entry.id   AF-A0A2G5ZAS4-F1
#
_cell.length_a   1.000
_cell.length_b   1.000
_cell.length_c   1.000
_cell.angle_alpha   90.00
_cell.angle_beta   90.00
_cell.angle_gamma   90.00
#
_symmetry.space_group_name_H-M   'P 1'
#
loop_
_entity.id
_entity.type
_entity.pdbx_description
1 polymer ?
#
loop_
_entity_poly.entity_id
_entity_poly.type
_entity_poly.pdbx_seq_one_letter_code
_entity_poly.pdbx_strand_id
1 'polypeptide(L)' 'VGKQFDVTRERIRQIEAKALRKLRHPSRSEVLRSFLDD' A
#
# COMPACT_ATOMS: atom_id res chain seq x y z
N VAL A 1 -5.92 5.93 10.96
CA VAL A 1 -6.39 6.37 9.62
C VAL A 1 -7.90 6.60 9.58
N GLY A 2 -8.77 5.61 9.85
CA GLY A 2 -10.25 5.79 9.79
C GLY A 2 -10.81 6.98 10.59
N LYS A 3 -10.35 7.19 11.84
CA LYS A 3 -10.71 8.37 12.66
C LYS A 3 -10.15 9.71 12.17
N GLN A 4 -9.08 9.70 11.37
CA GLN A 4 -8.40 10.91 10.89
C GLN A 4 -8.91 11.35 9.52
N PHE A 5 -9.46 10.42 8.74
CA PHE A 5 -10.01 10.65 7.41
C PHE A 5 -11.52 10.47 7.35
N ASP A 6 -12.17 10.32 8.52
CA ASP A 6 -13.61 10.06 8.69
C ASP A 6 -14.17 8.98 7.75
N VAL A 7 -13.39 7.92 7.56
CA VAL A 7 -13.74 6.80 6.67
C VAL A 7 -13.93 5.52 7.48
N THR A 8 -14.87 4.70 7.01
CA THR A 8 -15.18 3.41 7.64
C THR A 8 -13.98 2.46 7.58
N ARG A 9 -13.94 1.48 8.50
CA ARG A 9 -12.92 0.41 8.48
C ARG A 9 -12.87 -0.32 7.14
N GLU A 10 -14.03 -0.60 6.57
CA GLU A 10 -14.12 -1.26 5.27
C GLU A 10 -13.55 -0.38 4.14
N ARG A 11 -13.76 0.94 4.21
CA ARG A 11 -13.15 1.86 3.25
C ARG A 11 -11.62 1.88 3.33
N ILE A 12 -11.06 1.83 4.55
CA ILE A 12 -9.60 1.70 4.74
C ILE A 12 -9.10 0.39 4.11
N ARG A 13 -9.77 -0.73 4.38
CA ARG A 13 -9.41 -2.04 3.82
C ARG A 13 -9.40 -2.06 2.29
N GLN A 14 -10.37 -1.43 1.66
CA GLN A 14 -10.44 -1.30 0.19
C GLN A 14 -9.27 -0.47 -0.37
N ILE A 15 -8.93 0.63 0.28
CA ILE A 15 -7.80 1.48 -0.12
C ILE A 15 -6.49 0.71 0.01
N GLU A 16 -6.29 0.00 1.12
CA GLU A 16 -5.12 -0.85 1.34
C GLU A 16 -4.97 -1.93 0.25
N ALA A 17 -6.04 -2.67 -0.06
CA ALA A 17 -6.00 -3.67 -1.12
C ALA A 17 -5.59 -3.08 -2.48
N LYS A 18 -6.13 -1.90 -2.84
CA LYS A 18 -5.78 -1.20 -4.07
C LYS A 18 -4.32 -0.70 -4.06
N ALA A 19 -3.85 -0.20 -2.92
CA ALA A 19 -2.48 0.29 -2.76
C ALA A 19 -1.46 -0.84 -2.82
N LEU A 20 -1.69 -1.95 -2.10
CA LEU A 20 -0.83 -3.14 -2.12
C LEU A 20 -0.70 -3.70 -3.54
N ARG A 21 -1.81 -3.76 -4.30
CA ARG A 21 -1.76 -4.17 -5.72
C ARG A 21 -0.87 -3.26 -6.55
N LYS A 22 -0.90 -1.94 -6.33
CA LYS A 22 -0.02 -0.99 -7.03
C LYS A 22 1.45 -1.18 -6.62
N LEU A 23 1.73 -1.35 -5.32
CA LEU A 23 3.09 -1.50 -4.80
C LEU A 23 3.75 -2.80 -5.24
N ARG A 24 2.98 -3.87 -5.47
CA ARG A 24 3.47 -5.15 -6.02
C ARG A 24 3.88 -5.08 -7.49
N HIS A 25 3.50 -4.03 -8.22
CA HIS A 25 3.84 -3.90 -9.64
C HIS A 25 5.37 -3.79 -9.81
N PRO A 26 6.00 -4.53 -10.76
CA PRO A 26 7.45 -4.59 -10.92
C PRO A 26 8.13 -3.22 -10.94
N SER A 27 7.60 -2.27 -11.72
CA SER A 27 8.18 -0.92 -11.81
C SER A 27 8.22 -0.13 -10.50
N ARG A 28 7.41 -0.50 -9.49
CA ARG A 28 7.42 0.13 -8.16
C ARG A 28 8.16 -0.71 -7.14
N SER A 29 8.06 -2.04 -7.22
CA SER A 29 8.74 -2.93 -6.28
C SER A 29 10.24 -3.04 -6.55
N GLU A 30 10.69 -2.87 -7.80
CA GLU A 30 12.10 -2.97 -8.18
C GLU A 30 12.97 -1.91 -7.51
N VAL A 31 12.50 -0.65 -7.42
CA VAL A 31 13.20 0.42 -6.68
C VAL A 31 13.39 0.03 -5.22
N LEU A 32 12.40 -0.63 -4.62
CA LEU A 32 12.41 -1.01 -3.22
C LEU A 32 13.24 -2.27 -2.93
N ARG A 33 13.55 -3.09 -3.95
CA ARG A 33 14.37 -4.30 -3.78
C ARG A 33 15.80 -3.99 -3.34
N SER A 34 16.36 -2.87 -3.80
CA SER A 34 17.71 -2.43 -3.41
C SER A 34 17.87 -2.15 -1.90
N PHE A 35 16.76 -1.99 -1.17
CA PHE A 35 16.75 -1.80 0.28
C PHE A 35 16.63 -3.11 1.07
N LEU A 36 16.54 -4.26 0.40
CA LEU A 36 16.43 -5.58 1.03
C LEU A 36 17.78 -6.33 1.10
N ASP A 37 18.82 -5.81 0.45
CA ASP A 37 20.15 -6.40 0.45
C ASP A 37 20.98 -5.81 1.60
N ASP A 38 21.30 -6.66 2.59
CA ASP A 38 22.38 -6.51 3.60
C ASP A 38 23.39 -7.66 3.40
#